data_AF-A0A1F7LD66-F1
#
_entry.id   AF-A0A1F7LD66-F1
#
_cell.length_a   1.000
_cell.length_b   1.000
_cell.length_c   1.000
_cell.angle_alpha   90.00
_cell.angle_beta   90.00
_cell.angle_gamma   90.00
#
_symmetry.space_group_name_H-M   'P 1'
#
loop_
_entity.id
_entity.type
_entity.pdbx_description
1 polymer ?
#
loop_
_entity_poly.entity_id
_entity_poly.type
_entity_poly.pdbx_seq_one_letter_code
_entity_poly.pdbx_strand_id
1 'polypeptide(L)'
;MKALVHDWASRIRVEPRRVQVQRMTTKWASCSPAGRICFSRDLLREERPFQEVVVVHELLHLRVPNHGRLFTSLMTAYVPGWERMAGSRIARVCGSRP
;
A
#
# COMPACT_ATOMS: atom_id res chain seq x y z
N MET A 1 -0.89 -9.55 -7.96
CA MET A 1 -0.58 -8.10 -7.85
C MET A 1 -1.47 -7.23 -8.74
N LYS A 2 -1.40 -7.28 -10.09
CA LYS A 2 -2.21 -6.39 -10.94
C LYS A 2 -3.72 -6.44 -10.64
N ALA A 3 -4.31 -7.64 -10.57
CA ALA A 3 -5.72 -7.83 -10.21
C ALA A 3 -6.04 -7.26 -8.82
N LEU A 4 -5.20 -7.56 -7.82
CA LEU A 4 -5.34 -7.03 -6.47
C LEU A 4 -5.39 -5.50 -6.42
N VAL A 5 -4.46 -4.85 -7.13
CA VAL A 5 -4.40 -3.39 -7.21
C VAL A 5 -5.65 -2.85 -7.91
N HIS A 6 -6.09 -3.48 -8.99
CA HIS A 6 -7.30 -3.07 -9.70
C HIS A 6 -8.55 -3.16 -8.80
N ASP A 7 -8.75 -4.30 -8.12
CA ASP A 7 -9.90 -4.51 -7.23
C ASP A 7 -9.95 -3.47 -6.12
N TRP A 8 -8.81 -3.19 -5.47
CA TRP A 8 -8.74 -2.18 -4.42
C TRP A 8 -8.84 -0.76 -4.95
N ALA A 9 -8.26 -0.45 -6.11
CA ALA A 9 -8.38 0.86 -6.74
C ALA A 9 -9.84 1.18 -7.05
N SER A 10 -10.61 0.20 -7.55
CA SER A 10 -12.05 0.33 -7.77
C SER A 10 -12.84 0.51 -6.46
N ARG A 11 -12.55 -0.28 -5.42
CA ARG A 11 -13.22 -0.17 -4.11
C ARG A 11 -12.97 1.17 -3.44
N ILE A 12 -11.71 1.61 -3.46
CA ILE A 12 -11.32 2.90 -2.90
C ILE A 12 -11.86 4.01 -3.80
N ARG A 13 -11.97 3.82 -5.12
CA ARG A 13 -12.28 4.81 -6.17
C ARG A 13 -11.13 5.79 -6.46
N VAL A 14 -9.95 5.22 -6.73
CA VAL A 14 -8.75 5.95 -7.17
C VAL A 14 -8.21 5.35 -8.44
N GLU A 15 -7.47 6.15 -9.21
CA GLU A 15 -6.85 5.69 -10.46
C GLU A 15 -5.34 5.98 -10.44
N PRO A 16 -4.49 4.99 -10.11
CA PRO A 16 -3.05 5.18 -10.21
C PRO A 16 -2.64 5.36 -11.67
N ARG A 17 -1.81 6.38 -11.96
CA ARG A 17 -1.30 6.62 -13.32
C ARG A 17 -0.47 5.47 -13.85
N ARG A 18 0.27 4.79 -12.98
CA ARG A 18 1.12 3.66 -13.37
C ARG A 18 1.36 2.75 -12.17
N VAL A 19 1.26 1.44 -12.41
CA VAL A 19 1.59 0.40 -11.43
C VAL A 19 2.73 -0.44 -11.95
N GLN A 20 3.80 -0.59 -11.15
CA GLN A 20 4.98 -1.36 -11.52
C GLN A 20 5.40 -2.30 -10.39
N VAL A 21 6.08 -3.39 -10.77
CA VAL A 21 6.73 -4.31 -9.84
C VAL A 21 8.21 -4.36 -10.19
N GLN A 22 9.09 -4.08 -9.24
CA GLN A 22 10.54 -4.02 -9.45
C GLN A 22 11.31 -4.52 -8.23
N ARG A 23 12.61 -4.76 -8.37
CA ARG A 23 13.46 -5.09 -7.21
C ARG A 23 13.58 -3.85 -6.33
N MET A 24 13.23 -3.97 -5.05
CA MET A 24 13.35 -2.90 -4.05
C MET A 24 13.97 -3.51 -2.78
N THR A 25 15.03 -2.90 -2.28
CA THR A 25 15.77 -3.44 -1.12
C THR A 25 15.32 -2.83 0.20
N THR A 26 14.84 -1.58 0.20
CA THR A 26 14.53 -0.85 1.44
C THR A 26 13.03 -0.85 1.78
N LYS A 27 12.16 -0.80 0.77
CA LYS A 27 10.71 -0.66 0.94
C LYS A 27 9.91 -1.77 0.25
N TRP A 28 8.72 -2.06 0.76
CA TRP A 28 7.74 -2.93 0.10
C TRP A 28 7.02 -2.23 -1.04
N ALA A 29 6.78 -0.92 -0.93
CA ALA A 29 6.22 -0.12 -2.00
C ALA A 29 6.59 1.38 -1.89
N SER A 30 6.17 2.15 -2.89
CA SER A 30 6.26 3.62 -2.88
C SER A 30 5.27 4.22 -3.88
N CYS A 31 4.68 5.35 -3.52
CA CYS A 31 3.84 6.17 -4.39
C CYS A 31 4.50 7.53 -4.66
N SER A 32 4.53 7.96 -5.91
CA SER A 32 4.95 9.33 -6.27
C SER A 32 3.76 10.30 -6.26
N PRO A 33 4.00 11.62 -6.11
CA PRO A 33 2.95 12.64 -6.26
C PRO A 33 2.27 12.62 -7.63
N ALA A 34 2.96 12.13 -8.67
CA ALA A 34 2.41 11.95 -10.00
C ALA A 34 1.51 10.70 -10.14
N GLY A 35 1.25 9.96 -9.06
CA GLY A 35 0.39 8.78 -9.06
C GLY A 35 1.04 7.52 -9.62
N ARG A 36 2.38 7.43 -9.60
CA ARG A 36 3.09 6.19 -9.92
C ARG A 36 3.30 5.37 -8.66
N ILE A 37 2.81 4.14 -8.66
CA ILE A 37 2.98 3.17 -7.58
C ILE A 37 3.96 2.08 -8.01
N CYS A 38 4.99 1.85 -7.20
CA CYS A 38 5.95 0.78 -7.38
C CYS A 38 5.87 -0.19 -6.20
N PHE A 39 5.77 -1.49 -6.49
CA PHE A 39 5.81 -2.56 -5.49
C PHE A 39 7.11 -3.37 -5.62
N SER A 40 7.62 -3.86 -4.49
CA SER A 40 8.74 -4.79 -4.46
C SER A 40 8.34 -6.13 -5.07
N ARG A 41 9.26 -6.77 -5.81
CA ARG A 41 9.11 -8.16 -6.26
C ARG A 41 8.95 -9.14 -5.09
N ASP A 42 9.54 -8.84 -3.95
CA ASP A 42 9.47 -9.71 -2.78
C ASP A 42 8.06 -9.74 -2.19
N LEU A 43 7.29 -8.65 -2.35
CA LEU A 43 5.90 -8.56 -1.89
C LEU A 43 5.01 -9.63 -2.54
N LEU A 44 5.36 -10.11 -3.75
CA LEU A 44 4.61 -11.15 -4.44
C LEU A 44 4.64 -12.50 -3.70
N ARG A 45 5.65 -12.72 -2.85
CA ARG A 45 5.85 -13.96 -2.08
C ARG A 45 5.22 -13.90 -0.69
N GLU A 46 4.79 -12.72 -0.27
CA GLU A 46 4.17 -12.52 1.04
C GLU A 46 2.73 -13.01 1.06
N GLU A 47 2.19 -13.20 2.25
CA GLU A 47 0.80 -13.61 2.44
C GLU A 47 -0.18 -12.57 1.91
N ARG A 48 -1.32 -13.05 1.38
CA ARG A 48 -2.36 -12.20 0.80
C ARG A 48 -2.81 -11.05 1.72
N PRO A 49 -3.04 -11.24 3.04
CA PRO A 49 -3.42 -10.14 3.92
C PRO A 49 -2.37 -9.03 3.97
N PHE A 50 -1.08 -9.39 4.00
CA PHE A 50 -0.01 -8.38 3.98
C PHE A 50 0.09 -7.66 2.63
N GLN A 51 -0.10 -8.37 1.52
CA GLN A 51 -0.18 -7.74 0.20
C GLN A 51 -1.29 -6.69 0.14
N GLU A 52 -2.46 -6.98 0.74
CA GLU A 52 -3.60 -6.05 0.79
C GLU A 52 -3.28 -4.80 1.61
N VAL A 53 -2.63 -4.96 2.76
CA VAL A 53 -2.17 -3.82 3.57
C VAL A 53 -1.28 -2.89 2.73
N VAL A 54 -0.27 -3.43 2.04
CA VAL A 54 0.66 -2.61 1.25
C VAL A 54 -0.04 -1.96 0.06
N VAL A 55 -0.91 -2.69 -0.65
CA VAL A 55 -1.66 -2.15 -1.79
C VAL A 55 -2.58 -1.02 -1.37
N VAL A 56 -3.38 -1.22 -0.31
CA VAL A 56 -4.31 -0.20 0.19
C VAL A 56 -3.53 1.02 0.69
N HIS A 57 -2.41 0.83 1.38
CA HIS A 57 -1.55 1.93 1.82
C HIS A 57 -1.14 2.85 0.67
N GLU A 58 -0.62 2.29 -0.42
CA GLU A 58 -0.17 3.10 -1.56
C GLU A 58 -1.32 3.73 -2.33
N LEU A 59 -2.47 3.05 -2.42
CA LEU A 59 -3.65 3.62 -3.08
C LEU A 59 -4.25 4.78 -2.27
N LEU A 60 -4.19 4.72 -0.94
CA LEU A 60 -4.63 5.82 -0.08
C LEU A 60 -3.75 7.06 -0.22
N HIS A 61 -2.45 6.92 -0.54
CA HIS A 61 -1.58 8.07 -0.83
C HIS A 61 -2.04 8.92 -2.01
N LEU A 62 -2.84 8.36 -2.92
CA LEU A 62 -3.45 9.12 -4.02
C LEU A 62 -4.53 10.11 -3.54
N ARG A 63 -5.00 9.97 -2.29
CA ARG A 63 -6.01 10.84 -1.67
C ARG A 63 -5.51 11.59 -0.45
N VAL A 64 -4.73 10.91 0.38
CA VAL A 64 -4.25 11.40 1.66
C VAL A 64 -2.73 11.17 1.69
N PRO A 65 -1.93 12.18 1.30
CA PRO A 65 -0.48 12.01 1.15
C PRO A 65 0.28 11.79 2.46
N ASN A 66 -0.34 12.12 3.60
CA ASN A 66 0.30 12.14 4.92
C ASN A 66 -0.31 11.07 5.84
N HIS A 67 0.51 10.42 6.66
CA HIS A 67 0.11 9.36 7.61
C HIS A 67 -0.57 9.87 8.90
N GLY A 68 -1.47 10.84 8.78
CA GLY A 68 -2.21 11.39 9.93
C GLY A 68 -3.40 10.53 10.37
N ARG A 69 -4.18 11.03 11.34
CA ARG A 69 -5.38 10.37 11.88
C ARG A 69 -6.37 9.93 10.79
N LEU A 70 -6.55 10.75 9.74
CA LEU A 70 -7.39 10.41 8.60
C LEU A 70 -6.87 9.17 7.86
N PHE A 71 -5.56 9.10 7.60
CA PHE A 71 -4.95 7.95 6.93
C PHE A 71 -5.15 6.66 7.73
N THR A 72 -4.87 6.70 9.04
CA THR A 72 -5.08 5.56 9.94
C THR A 72 -6.53 5.13 9.97
N SER A 73 -7.48 6.07 10.02
CA SER A 73 -8.91 5.77 10.01
C SER A 73 -9.34 5.07 8.71
N LEU A 74 -8.83 5.52 7.57
CA LEU A 74 -9.10 4.90 6.27
C LEU A 74 -8.47 3.50 6.17
N MET A 75 -7.24 3.31 6.64
CA MET A 75 -6.62 1.99 6.71
C MET A 75 -7.46 1.01 7.54
N THR A 76 -7.94 1.43 8.71
CA THR A 76 -8.79 0.61 9.58
C THR A 76 -10.16 0.33 8.94
N ALA A 77 -10.73 1.28 8.20
CA ALA A 77 -12.00 1.10 7.51
C ALA A 77 -11.91 0.12 6.33
N TYR A 78 -10.84 0.19 5.53
CA TYR A 78 -10.68 -0.68 4.36
C TYR A 78 -10.08 -2.04 4.69
N VAL A 79 -9.12 -2.09 5.62
CA VAL A 79 -8.43 -3.32 6.03
C VAL A 79 -8.45 -3.43 7.56
N PRO A 80 -9.57 -3.86 8.17
CA PRO A 80 -9.67 -4.03 9.60
C PRO A 80 -8.59 -4.97 10.15
N GLY A 81 -7.83 -4.51 11.16
CA GLY A 81 -6.74 -5.29 11.75
C GLY A 81 -5.44 -5.31 10.93
N TRP A 82 -5.27 -4.37 9.98
CA TRP A 82 -4.07 -4.24 9.15
C TRP A 82 -2.76 -4.20 9.97
N GLU A 83 -2.78 -3.64 11.18
CA GLU A 83 -1.61 -3.57 12.07
C GLU A 83 -1.08 -4.96 12.45
N ARG A 84 -1.99 -5.91 12.74
CA ARG A 84 -1.60 -7.29 13.04
C ARG A 84 -1.08 -8.02 11.80
N MET A 85 -1.72 -7.78 10.65
CA MET A 85 -1.29 -8.38 9.37
C MET A 85 0.09 -7.89 8.96
N ALA A 86 0.37 -6.59 9.16
CA ALA A 86 1.68 -6.00 8.91
C ALA A 86 2.72 -6.48 9.92
N GLY A 87 2.38 -6.48 11.22
CA GLY A 87 3.31 -6.75 12.30
C GLY A 87 4.56 -5.87 12.19
N SER A 88 5.73 -6.45 12.44
CA SER A 88 7.02 -5.75 12.32
C SER A 88 7.35 -5.28 10.89
N ARG A 89 6.68 -5.82 9.87
CA ARG A 89 6.93 -5.45 8.46
C ARG A 89 6.43 -4.05 8.12
N ILE A 90 5.60 -3.43 8.97
CA ILE A 90 5.03 -2.09 8.73
C ILE A 90 6.10 -1.03 8.49
N ALA A 91 7.23 -1.12 9.19
CA ALA A 91 8.35 -0.18 9.10
C ALA A 91 8.95 -0.07 7.69
N ARG A 92 8.72 -1.07 6.82
CA ARG A 92 9.21 -1.09 5.44
C ARG A 92 8.13 -0.77 4.39
N VAL A 93 6.88 -0.53 4.76
CA VAL A 93 5.78 -0.38 3.78
C VAL A 93 6.03 0.78 2.81
N CYS A 94 6.34 1.99 3.32
CA CYS A 94 6.74 3.14 2.50
C CYS A 94 7.91 3.95 3.10
N GLY A 95 8.75 3.35 3.96
CA GLY A 95 9.79 4.08 4.71
C GLY A 95 9.22 5.14 5.68
N SER A 96 7.91 5.08 5.93
CA SER A 96 7.22 5.81 6.98
C SER A 96 7.65 5.25 8.33
N ARG A 97 8.29 6.09 9.14
CA ARG A 97 8.26 5.88 10.59
C ARG A 97 6.83 6.21 11.05
N PRO A 98 6.27 5.43 12.00
CA PRO A 98 5.01 5.80 12.64
C PRO A 98 5.10 7.19 13.28
#